data_AF-A0A251TPJ7-F1
#
_entry.id   AF-A0A251TPJ7-F1
#
_cell.length_a   1.000
_cell.length_b   1.000
_cell.length_c   1.000
_cell.angle_alpha   90.00
_cell.angle_beta   90.00
_cell.angle_gamma   90.00
#
_symmetry.space_group_name_H-M   'P 1'
#
loop_
_entity.id
_entity.type
_entity.pdbx_description
1 polymer ?
#
loop_
_entity_poly.entity_id
_entity_poly.type
_entity_poly.pdbx_seq_one_letter_code
_entity_poly.pdbx_strand_id
1 'polypeptide(L)'
;MDRIRLPSFSWESSLAYFESKGLDVQDMVTLLGAHMMRRVRCINIHDCLYNFNNTRKPDPTIEESTLSYLRNGCPPKTRLGQPNPLINLNPSNLDQLFTNSYYSQVLTNKVVLGVDQQLRYGGDTYVKR
;
A
#
# COMPACT_ATOMS: atom_id res chain seq x y z
N MET A 1 -4.45 21.11 -6.19
CA MET A 1 -3.76 19.81 -6.35
C MET A 1 -3.82 19.12 -5.02
N ASP A 2 -4.92 18.40 -4.80
CA ASP A 2 -5.24 17.81 -3.51
C ASP A 2 -4.15 16.83 -3.11
N ARG A 3 -3.60 17.04 -1.92
CA ARG A 3 -2.79 16.03 -1.25
C ARG A 3 -3.76 14.89 -1.03
N ILE A 4 -3.66 13.85 -1.84
CA ILE A 4 -4.38 12.60 -1.66
C ILE A 4 -3.89 12.06 -0.30
N ARG A 5 -4.52 12.51 0.79
CA ARG A 5 -4.81 11.61 1.91
C ARG A 5 -5.47 10.46 1.21
N LEU A 6 -4.80 9.33 1.08
CA LEU A 6 -5.55 8.11 0.90
C LEU A 6 -6.36 8.03 2.20
N PRO A 7 -7.69 8.25 2.18
CA PRO A 7 -8.47 7.64 3.24
C PRO A 7 -8.05 6.16 3.19
N SER A 8 -7.93 5.51 4.32
CA SER A 8 -8.06 4.06 4.29
C SER A 8 -9.41 3.78 3.63
N PHE A 9 -9.43 3.53 2.31
CA PHE A 9 -10.63 3.08 1.65
C PHE A 9 -10.91 1.73 2.28
N SER A 10 -12.06 1.62 2.94
CA SER A 10 -12.48 0.34 3.49
C SER A 10 -12.62 -0.66 2.35
N TRP A 11 -12.62 -1.95 2.68
CA TRP A 11 -12.90 -3.00 1.71
C TRP A 11 -14.19 -2.68 0.93
N GLU A 12 -15.25 -2.31 1.64
CA GLU A 12 -16.57 -2.02 1.09
C GLU A 12 -16.54 -0.79 0.19
N SER A 13 -15.81 0.26 0.58
CA SER A 13 -15.67 1.47 -0.24
C SER A 13 -14.90 1.18 -1.53
N SER A 14 -13.91 0.30 -1.45
CA SER A 14 -13.13 -0.13 -2.61
C SER A 14 -13.99 -0.98 -3.54
N LEU A 15 -14.67 -2.00 -3.01
CA LEU A 15 -15.55 -2.86 -3.78
C LEU A 15 -16.67 -2.06 -4.46
N ALA A 16 -17.36 -1.19 -3.73
CA ALA A 16 -18.41 -0.33 -4.28
C ALA A 16 -17.91 0.56 -5.43
N TYR A 17 -16.66 1.05 -5.35
CA TYR A 17 -16.05 1.80 -6.44
C TYR A 17 -15.86 0.94 -7.69
N PHE A 18 -15.36 -0.30 -7.57
CA PHE A 18 -15.19 -1.22 -8.69
C PHE A 18 -16.54 -1.67 -9.27
N GLU A 19 -17.51 -2.00 -8.41
CA GLU A 19 -18.88 -2.36 -8.82
C GLU A 19 -19.56 -1.21 -9.60
N SER A 20 -19.31 0.05 -9.20
CA SER A 20 -19.80 1.23 -9.95
C SER A 20 -19.24 1.33 -11.38
N LYS A 21 -18.17 0.58 -11.68
CA LYS A 21 -17.54 0.45 -13.01
C LYS A 21 -17.92 -0.86 -13.71
N GLY A 22 -18.83 -1.65 -13.13
CA GLY A 22 -19.20 -2.96 -13.66
C GLY A 22 -18.13 -4.03 -13.47
N LEU A 23 -17.24 -3.85 -12.50
CA LEU A 23 -16.16 -4.78 -12.16
C LEU A 23 -16.50 -5.49 -10.85
N ASP A 24 -16.38 -6.81 -10.83
CA ASP A 24 -16.67 -7.61 -9.64
C ASP A 24 -15.46 -7.70 -8.68
N VAL A 25 -15.62 -8.48 -7.61
CA VAL A 25 -14.54 -8.70 -6.63
C VAL A 25 -13.30 -9.36 -7.26
N GLN A 26 -13.49 -10.25 -8.23
CA GLN A 26 -12.38 -10.93 -8.92
C GLN A 26 -11.62 -9.93 -9.80
N ASP A 27 -12.32 -9.04 -10.49
CA ASP A 27 -11.71 -7.95 -11.25
C ASP A 27 -10.93 -7.00 -10.35
N MET A 28 -11.50 -6.60 -9.20
CA MET A 28 -10.81 -5.76 -8.22
C MET A 28 -9.51 -6.39 -7.72
N VAL A 29 -9.57 -7.64 -7.26
CA VAL A 29 -8.39 -8.38 -6.78
C VAL A 29 -7.33 -8.49 -7.87
N THR A 30 -7.75 -8.78 -9.11
CA THR A 30 -6.87 -8.94 -10.27
C THR A 30 -6.18 -7.62 -10.63
N LEU A 31 -6.92 -6.51 -10.66
CA LEU A 31 -6.38 -5.19 -10.99
C LEU A 31 -5.47 -4.64 -9.90
N LEU A 32 -5.77 -4.91 -8.62
CA LEU A 32 -4.87 -4.59 -7.51
C LEU A 32 -3.54 -5.37 -7.60
N GLY A 33 -3.52 -6.53 -8.28
CA GLY A 33 -2.29 -7.25 -8.63
C GLY A 33 -1.27 -6.40 -9.40
N ALA A 34 -1.69 -5.37 -10.14
CA ALA A 34 -0.80 -4.43 -10.80
C ALA A 34 0.07 -3.62 -9.82
N HIS A 35 -0.29 -3.58 -8.54
CA HIS A 35 0.50 -2.93 -7.50
C HIS A 35 1.83 -3.65 -7.22
N MET A 36 2.04 -4.86 -7.76
CA MET A 36 3.29 -5.62 -7.69
C MET A 36 4.53 -4.84 -8.15
N MET A 37 4.37 -4.01 -9.18
CA MET A 37 5.48 -3.28 -9.83
C MET A 37 5.59 -1.84 -9.32
N ARG A 38 5.00 -1.53 -8.16
CA ARG A 38 4.83 -0.13 -7.77
C ARG A 38 6.08 0.52 -7.23
N ARG A 39 6.39 1.65 -7.88
CA ARG A 39 7.13 2.72 -7.26
C ARG A 39 6.18 3.81 -6.79
N VAL A 40 6.48 4.41 -5.65
CA VAL A 40 5.71 5.52 -5.09
C VAL A 40 6.63 6.67 -4.72
N ARG A 41 6.15 7.90 -4.86
CA ARG A 41 6.86 9.05 -4.32
C ARG A 41 6.71 9.07 -2.81
N CYS A 42 7.79 9.29 -2.08
CA CYS A 42 7.79 9.27 -0.61
C CYS A 42 6.71 10.16 0.03
N ILE A 43 6.35 11.28 -0.61
CA ILE A 43 5.26 12.15 -0.13
C ILE A 43 3.91 11.44 0.02
N ASN A 44 3.63 10.40 -0.78
CA ASN A 44 2.34 9.70 -0.75
C ASN A 44 2.26 8.64 0.35
N ILE A 45 3.39 8.24 0.94
CA ILE A 45 3.45 7.25 2.02
C ILE A 45 4.03 7.83 3.31
N HIS A 46 4.36 9.12 3.35
CA HIS A 46 5.05 9.75 4.49
C HIS A 46 4.27 9.59 5.80
N ASP A 47 2.95 9.80 5.76
CA ASP A 47 2.10 9.63 6.95
C ASP A 47 2.08 8.16 7.40
N CYS A 48 2.01 7.18 6.48
CA CYS A 48 2.11 5.76 6.81
C CYS A 48 3.42 5.40 7.51
N LEU A 49 4.53 6.07 7.17
CA LEU A 49 5.85 5.77 7.76
C LEU A 49 6.12 6.49 9.08
N TYR A 50 5.46 7.62 9.36
CA TYR A 50 5.87 8.50 10.46
C TYR A 50 4.73 9.08 11.32
N ASN A 51 3.51 9.20 10.79
CA ASN A 51 2.41 9.88 11.49
C ASN A 51 1.04 9.31 11.11
N PHE A 52 0.90 8.00 11.18
CA PHE A 52 -0.33 7.32 10.81
C PHE A 52 -1.44 7.74 11.76
N ASN A 53 -2.58 8.19 11.21
CA ASN A 53 -3.71 8.68 12.00
C ASN A 53 -3.35 9.74 13.07
N ASN A 54 -2.38 10.62 12.79
CA ASN A 54 -1.91 11.66 13.72
C ASN A 54 -1.31 11.12 15.04
N THR A 55 -0.89 9.85 15.08
CA THR A 55 -0.35 9.22 16.29
C THR A 55 1.15 9.51 16.51
N ARG A 56 1.82 10.16 15.55
CA ARG A 56 3.29 10.27 15.46
C ARG A 56 4.02 8.92 15.47
N LYS A 57 3.33 7.86 15.05
CA LYS A 57 3.83 6.49 14.90
C LYS A 57 3.59 6.01 13.46
N PRO A 58 4.35 5.02 12.98
CA PRO A 58 4.06 4.37 11.71
C PRO A 58 2.72 3.64 11.76
N ASP A 59 2.19 3.31 10.59
CA ASP A 59 1.05 2.40 10.44
C ASP A 59 1.42 1.04 11.07
N PRO A 60 0.68 0.57 12.10
CA PRO A 60 1.00 -0.66 12.81
C PRO A 60 0.80 -1.93 11.96
N THR A 61 0.20 -1.81 10.78
CA THR A 61 -0.01 -2.95 9.87
C THR A 61 1.20 -3.23 8.97
N ILE A 62 2.15 -2.29 8.87
CA ILE A 62 3.37 -2.45 8.08
C ILE A 62 4.37 -3.31 8.86
N GLU A 63 4.87 -4.36 8.23
CA GLU A 63 5.90 -5.22 8.80
C GLU A 63 7.23 -4.46 9.01
N GLU A 64 7.92 -4.74 10.12
CA GLU A 64 9.07 -3.94 10.60
C GLU A 64 10.23 -3.88 9.59
N SER A 65 10.56 -5.00 8.91
CA SER A 65 11.62 -5.01 7.90
C SER A 65 11.26 -4.16 6.68
N THR A 66 9.99 -4.20 6.27
CA THR A 66 9.43 -3.36 5.21
C THR A 66 9.46 -1.89 5.62
N LEU A 67 9.05 -1.56 6.84
CA LEU A 67 9.10 -0.20 7.39
C LEU A 67 10.54 0.35 7.39
N SER A 68 11.50 -0.44 7.85
CA SER A 68 12.92 -0.07 7.88
C SER A 68 13.46 0.23 6.48
N TYR A 69 13.20 -0.66 5.51
CA TYR A 69 13.55 -0.45 4.11
C TYR A 69 12.96 0.85 3.55
N LEU A 70 11.66 1.09 3.77
CA LEU A 70 10.99 2.28 3.25
C LEU A 70 11.52 3.56 3.90
N ARG A 71 11.77 3.57 5.21
CA ARG A 71 12.35 4.74 5.91
C ARG A 71 13.76 5.08 5.45
N ASN A 72 14.56 4.07 5.06
CA ASN A 72 15.89 4.30 4.50
C ASN A 72 15.81 5.01 3.14
N GLY A 73 14.86 4.65 2.29
CA GLY A 73 14.66 5.32 1.00
C GLY A 73 13.80 6.59 1.06
N CYS A 74 12.99 6.77 2.11
CA CYS A 74 12.08 7.89 2.33
C CYS A 74 12.30 8.53 3.71
N PRO A 75 13.42 9.25 3.94
CA PRO A 75 13.73 9.83 5.24
C PRO A 75 12.69 10.88 5.68
N PRO A 76 12.61 11.21 6.98
CA PRO A 76 11.69 12.22 7.50
C PRO A 76 11.88 13.57 6.81
N LYS A 77 10.77 14.27 6.56
CA LYS A 77 10.79 15.65 6.08
C LYS A 77 11.20 16.59 7.21
N THR A 78 12.46 16.97 7.24
CA THR A 78 13.07 17.86 8.23
C THR A 78 13.32 19.27 7.69
N ARG A 79 13.25 19.48 6.35
CA ARG A 79 13.54 20.77 5.71
C ARG A 79 12.60 21.08 4.55
N LEU A 80 12.33 22.37 4.33
CA LEU A 80 11.63 22.83 3.13
C LEU A 80 12.48 22.54 1.88
N GLY A 81 11.86 22.06 0.79
CA GLY A 81 12.59 21.75 -0.45
C GLY A 81 13.35 20.41 -0.46
N GLN A 82 13.20 19.57 0.57
CA GLN A 82 13.80 18.24 0.57
C GLN A 82 13.35 17.41 -0.66
N PRO A 83 14.26 16.61 -1.25
CA PRO A 83 13.91 15.75 -2.39
C PRO A 83 12.72 14.83 -2.08
N ASN A 84 11.95 14.51 -3.11
CA ASN A 84 10.83 13.57 -3.03
C ASN A 84 11.15 12.33 -3.89
N PRO A 85 12.00 11.41 -3.39
CA PRO A 85 12.47 10.28 -4.16
C PRO A 85 11.35 9.31 -4.50
N LEU A 86 11.58 8.54 -5.56
CA LEU A 86 10.70 7.48 -6.05
C LEU A 86 11.25 6.13 -5.57
N ILE A 87 10.55 5.50 -4.63
CA ILE A 87 10.96 4.24 -4.00
C ILE A 87 10.13 3.07 -4.52
N ASN A 88 10.72 1.88 -4.61
CA ASN A 88 9.96 0.64 -4.84
C ASN A 88 9.24 0.26 -3.54
N LEU A 89 7.97 -0.14 -3.61
CA LEU A 89 7.22 -0.61 -2.43
C LEU A 89 7.51 -2.06 -2.08
N ASN A 90 8.13 -2.81 -2.99
CA ASN A 90 8.47 -4.20 -2.82
C ASN A 90 10.00 -4.41 -2.83
N PRO A 91 10.65 -4.51 -1.66
CA PRO A 91 12.09 -4.74 -1.58
C PRO A 91 12.52 -6.11 -2.14
N SER A 92 11.61 -7.08 -2.24
CA SER A 92 11.88 -8.42 -2.78
C SER A 92 11.75 -8.50 -4.31
N ASN A 93 11.34 -7.42 -4.98
CA ASN A 93 11.22 -7.35 -6.44
C ASN A 93 11.81 -6.03 -6.99
N LEU A 94 13.12 -5.86 -6.82
CA LEU A 94 13.81 -4.65 -7.26
C LEU A 94 13.73 -4.45 -8.79
N ASP A 95 13.73 -5.55 -9.54
CA ASP A 95 13.63 -5.57 -11.00
C ASP A 95 12.21 -5.30 -11.53
N GLN A 96 11.23 -5.09 -10.64
CA GLN A 96 9.84 -4.80 -10.98
C GLN A 96 9.23 -5.84 -11.93
N LEU A 97 9.57 -7.11 -11.74
CA LEU A 97 8.97 -8.19 -12.52
C LEU A 97 7.49 -8.35 -12.17
N PHE A 98 6.65 -8.47 -13.19
CA PHE A 98 5.25 -8.80 -13.00
C PHE A 98 5.11 -10.29 -12.64
N THR A 99 4.99 -10.57 -11.35
CA THR A 99 4.87 -11.93 -10.81
C THR A 99 3.67 -12.03 -9.87
N ASN A 100 3.24 -13.26 -9.55
CA ASN A 100 2.15 -13.51 -8.62
C ASN A 100 2.50 -13.26 -7.14
N SER A 101 3.76 -12.89 -6.84
CA SER A 101 4.23 -12.69 -5.46
C SER A 101 3.56 -11.51 -4.75
N TYR A 102 2.82 -10.66 -5.46
CA TYR A 102 1.90 -9.67 -4.88
C TYR A 102 0.93 -10.32 -3.89
N TYR A 103 0.26 -11.40 -4.30
CA TYR A 103 -0.75 -12.06 -3.45
C TYR A 103 -0.08 -12.71 -2.23
N SER A 104 1.10 -13.29 -2.38
CA SER A 104 1.88 -13.81 -1.25
C SER A 104 2.28 -12.70 -0.26
N GLN A 105 2.56 -11.49 -0.75
CA GLN A 105 2.87 -10.33 0.10
C GLN A 105 1.65 -9.80 0.84
N VAL A 106 0.47 -9.77 0.21
CA VAL A 106 -0.81 -9.50 0.88
C VAL A 106 -1.02 -10.50 2.02
N LEU A 107 -0.78 -11.78 1.76
CA LEU A 107 -0.89 -12.84 2.77
C LEU A 107 0.19 -12.81 3.87
N THR A 108 1.23 -11.99 3.73
CA THR A 108 2.31 -11.86 4.72
C THR A 108 2.45 -10.45 5.28
N ASN A 109 1.46 -9.57 5.08
CA ASN A 109 1.45 -8.17 5.55
C ASN A 109 2.65 -7.34 5.06
N LYS A 110 3.16 -7.65 3.87
CA LYS A 110 4.28 -6.92 3.24
C LYS A 110 3.82 -5.85 2.26
N VAL A 111 2.51 -5.76 2.01
CA VAL A 111 1.92 -4.67 1.21
C VAL A 111 1.71 -3.43 2.08
N VAL A 112 2.01 -2.27 1.49
CA VAL A 112 2.13 -0.99 2.21
C VAL A 112 0.89 -0.11 2.04
N LEU A 113 0.19 -0.26 0.91
CA LEU A 113 -0.96 0.57 0.61
C LEU A 113 -2.19 0.02 1.33
N GLY A 114 -2.93 0.89 2.00
CA GLY A 114 -4.10 0.49 2.78
C GLY A 114 -5.11 -0.34 1.97
N VAL A 115 -5.34 0.01 0.69
CA VAL A 115 -6.23 -0.75 -0.21
C VAL A 115 -5.74 -2.18 -0.48
N ASP A 116 -4.42 -2.40 -0.55
CA ASP A 116 -3.83 -3.72 -0.76
C ASP A 116 -3.92 -4.55 0.53
N GLN A 117 -3.80 -3.89 1.69
CA GLN A 117 -3.95 -4.55 2.99
C GLN A 117 -5.40 -5.01 3.21
N GLN A 118 -6.40 -4.28 2.69
CA GLN A 118 -7.81 -4.68 2.80
C GLN A 118 -8.09 -6.03 2.13
N LEU A 119 -7.34 -6.43 1.09
CA LEU A 119 -7.51 -7.74 0.43
C LEU A 119 -7.38 -8.92 1.39
N ARG A 120 -6.64 -8.74 2.50
CA ARG A 120 -6.52 -9.77 3.54
C ARG A 120 -7.76 -9.89 4.42
N TYR A 121 -8.45 -8.78 4.64
CA TYR A 121 -9.50 -8.65 5.66
C TYR A 121 -10.91 -8.50 5.06
N GLY A 122 -11.03 -8.41 3.74
CA GLY A 122 -12.29 -8.30 3.03
C GLY A 122 -13.22 -9.49 3.30
N GLY A 123 -14.50 -9.21 3.55
CA GLY A 123 -15.51 -10.23 3.84
C GLY A 123 -15.62 -11.30 2.76
N ASP A 124 -15.38 -10.92 1.50
CA ASP A 124 -15.49 -11.78 0.32
C ASP A 124 -14.17 -12.51 -0.02
N THR A 125 -13.05 -12.10 0.59
CA THR A 125 -11.71 -12.71 0.39
C THR A 125 -11.25 -13.56 1.57
N TYR A 126 -12.12 -13.77 2.57
CA TYR A 126 -11.83 -14.62 3.73
C TYR A 126 -11.57 -16.06 3.30
N VAL A 127 -10.29 -16.42 3.19
CA VAL A 127 -9.87 -17.83 3.24
C VAL A 127 -10.03 -18.26 4.70
N LYS A 128 -11.06 -19.07 4.98
CA LYS A 128 -11.20 -19.77 6.27
C LYS A 128 -9.88 -20.51 6.54
N ARG A 129 -9.24 -20.21 7.67
CA ARG A 129 -8.19 -21.07 8.23
C ARG A 129 -8.77 -22.42 8.60
#